data_AF-A0A075GBA8-F1
#
_entry.id   AF-A0A075GBA8-F1
#
_cell.length_a   1.000
_cell.length_b   1.000
_cell.length_c   1.000
_cell.angle_alpha   90.00
_cell.angle_beta   90.00
_cell.angle_gamma   90.00
#
_symmetry.space_group_name_H-M   'P 1'
#
loop_
_entity.id
_entity.type
_entity.pdbx_description
1 polymer ?
#
loop_
_entity_poly.entity_id
_entity_poly.type
_entity_poly.pdbx_seq_one_letter_code
_entity_poly.pdbx_strand_id
1 'polypeptide(L)'
;MDLVHRWDGTVRICDIKASAGTSGYSAGLANQLRFYQWLWGITRTHSGRPRKGESGGELSGLEGWYLNGPHRKIIDLLDDKTLKSESARWKNIHEQMTLSGLHPTHLAPADPAPWLTHSPGGKALPVEDEQEAKSLTCKRCTAAAFCDAAPEKIQAKALASLTPPELGNPENLVASLVPKAPCTMISEIPQRLNVKGEVKGQWGPLSNHYGEEVRGATIVVGSTNVTIEEMGAESFGEIPSGTELALLDVAPGVWRRMTRLYLDEHSSIKPANDVEDVEFTRLGLIPTKANLSGQVVSRGGHSGVNARGKPWSMSTCHIWDGESVVEVVAFGSAITRTFQKLQVGDIVRILAAELGWRDGVPQIRIDQRNTRLEVKE
;
A
#
# COMPACT_ATOMS: atom_id res chain seq x y z
N MET A 1 -14.09 -14.61 -14.36
CA MET A 1 -13.24 -15.73 -14.80
C MET A 1 -12.72 -15.29 -16.13
N ASP A 2 -11.41 -15.25 -16.27
CA ASP A 2 -10.78 -14.51 -17.34
C ASP A 2 -9.97 -15.52 -18.14
N LEU A 3 -10.27 -15.65 -19.43
CA LEU A 3 -9.70 -16.71 -20.26
C LEU A 3 -9.35 -16.22 -21.64
N VAL A 4 -8.46 -16.97 -22.29
CA VAL A 4 -8.14 -16.80 -23.70
C VAL A 4 -8.92 -17.85 -24.47
N HIS A 5 -9.86 -17.40 -25.30
CA HIS A 5 -10.75 -18.23 -26.09
C HIS A 5 -10.25 -18.31 -27.53
N ARG A 6 -10.24 -19.52 -28.12
CA ARG A 6 -9.70 -19.75 -29.47
C ARG A 6 -10.39 -20.87 -30.26
N TRP A 7 -11.58 -21.27 -29.84
CA TRP A 7 -12.27 -22.45 -30.39
C TRP A 7 -12.57 -22.37 -31.89
N ASP A 8 -12.78 -21.15 -32.41
CA ASP A 8 -13.08 -20.87 -33.82
C ASP A 8 -11.83 -20.45 -34.62
N GLY A 9 -10.63 -20.70 -34.06
CA GLY A 9 -9.36 -20.30 -34.65
C GLY A 9 -8.98 -18.84 -34.44
N THR A 10 -9.86 -18.02 -33.85
CA THR A 10 -9.57 -16.61 -33.56
C THR A 10 -9.38 -16.37 -32.07
N VAL A 11 -8.35 -15.62 -31.71
CA VAL A 11 -7.88 -15.51 -30.32
C VAL A 11 -8.57 -14.31 -29.68
N ARG A 12 -9.31 -14.55 -28.60
CA ARG A 12 -10.03 -13.51 -27.87
C ARG A 12 -9.76 -13.61 -26.39
N ILE A 13 -9.72 -12.47 -25.70
CA ILE A 13 -9.71 -12.47 -24.23
C ILE A 13 -11.15 -12.24 -23.78
N CYS A 14 -11.67 -13.22 -23.03
CA CYS A 14 -13.03 -13.20 -22.52
C CYS A 14 -13.02 -13.12 -21.00
N ASP A 15 -13.69 -12.11 -20.45
CA ASP A 15 -14.00 -12.03 -19.01
C ASP A 15 -15.46 -12.46 -18.80
N ILE A 16 -15.63 -13.59 -18.13
CA ILE A 16 -16.92 -14.21 -17.84
C ILE A 16 -17.35 -13.83 -16.43
N LYS A 17 -18.52 -13.21 -16.31
CA LYS A 17 -19.15 -12.80 -15.04
C LYS A 17 -20.44 -13.60 -14.81
N ALA A 18 -20.60 -14.11 -13.59
CA ALA A 18 -21.84 -14.75 -13.13
C ALA A 18 -22.91 -13.70 -12.74
N SER A 19 -23.18 -12.73 -13.61
CA SER A 19 -24.14 -11.65 -13.39
C SER A 19 -24.75 -11.20 -14.73
N ALA A 20 -25.68 -10.24 -14.70
CA ALA A 20 -26.24 -9.62 -15.90
C ALA A 20 -25.46 -8.38 -16.36
N GLY A 21 -24.40 -8.00 -15.62
CA GLY A 21 -23.61 -6.80 -15.92
C GLY A 21 -24.26 -5.48 -15.57
N THR A 22 -25.27 -5.48 -14.70
CA THR A 22 -26.05 -4.26 -14.38
C THR A 22 -25.46 -3.40 -13.25
N SER A 23 -24.48 -3.93 -12.51
CA SER A 23 -23.88 -3.24 -11.36
C SER A 23 -22.81 -2.23 -11.76
N GLY A 24 -22.53 -1.26 -10.89
CA GLY A 24 -21.44 -0.29 -11.07
C GLY A 24 -20.04 -0.89 -11.07
N TYR A 25 -19.87 -2.08 -10.51
CA TYR A 25 -18.63 -2.84 -10.67
C TYR A 25 -18.33 -3.22 -12.14
N SER A 26 -19.33 -3.15 -13.03
CA SER A 26 -19.16 -3.41 -14.47
C SER A 26 -18.45 -2.28 -15.22
N ALA A 27 -18.32 -1.08 -14.61
CA ALA A 27 -17.68 0.07 -15.24
C ALA A 27 -16.21 -0.19 -15.60
N GLY A 28 -15.50 -0.98 -14.77
CA GLY A 28 -14.07 -1.26 -14.94
C GLY A 28 -13.73 -2.25 -16.05
N LEU A 29 -14.71 -2.96 -16.62
CA LEU A 29 -14.46 -4.08 -17.53
C LEU A 29 -13.65 -3.68 -18.78
N ALA A 30 -13.94 -2.52 -19.37
CA ALA A 30 -13.21 -2.05 -20.55
C ALA A 30 -11.74 -1.76 -20.25
N ASN A 31 -11.48 -1.12 -19.09
CA ASN A 31 -10.12 -0.84 -18.64
C ASN A 31 -9.36 -2.15 -18.33
N GLN A 32 -10.02 -3.09 -17.66
CA GLN A 32 -9.46 -4.42 -17.36
C GLN A 32 -9.07 -5.16 -18.64
N LEU A 33 -9.98 -5.28 -19.62
CA LEU A 33 -9.69 -6.02 -20.85
C LEU A 33 -8.64 -5.34 -21.74
N ARG A 34 -8.60 -4.00 -21.77
CA ARG A 34 -7.55 -3.25 -22.48
C ARG A 34 -6.18 -3.40 -21.82
N PHE A 35 -6.14 -3.48 -20.50
CA PHE A 35 -4.92 -3.86 -19.78
C PHE A 35 -4.47 -5.29 -20.14
N TYR A 36 -5.41 -6.23 -20.30
CA TYR A 36 -5.08 -7.58 -20.76
C TYR A 36 -4.62 -7.63 -22.22
N GLN A 37 -5.16 -6.81 -23.11
CA GLN A 37 -4.62 -6.64 -24.47
C GLN A 37 -3.16 -6.22 -24.42
N TRP A 38 -2.83 -5.20 -23.61
CA TRP A 38 -1.46 -4.76 -23.42
C TRP A 38 -0.56 -5.86 -22.86
N LEU A 39 -1.01 -6.54 -21.80
CA LEU A 39 -0.26 -7.64 -21.18
C LEU A 39 -0.02 -8.78 -22.17
N TRP A 40 -1.02 -9.11 -23.00
CA TRP A 40 -0.87 -10.08 -24.09
C TRP A 40 0.19 -9.63 -25.09
N GLY A 41 0.16 -8.38 -25.53
CA GLY A 41 1.15 -7.84 -26.47
C GLY A 41 2.58 -7.90 -25.92
N ILE A 42 2.80 -7.34 -24.72
CA ILE A 42 4.14 -7.22 -24.15
C ILE A 42 4.75 -8.58 -23.78
N THR A 43 3.95 -9.51 -23.25
CA THR A 43 4.47 -10.84 -22.86
C THR A 43 4.78 -11.74 -24.05
N ARG A 44 4.26 -11.43 -25.24
CA ARG A 44 4.47 -12.25 -26.46
C ARG A 44 5.80 -11.96 -27.12
N THR A 45 6.31 -10.76 -26.94
CA THR A 45 7.60 -10.28 -27.47
C THR A 45 8.69 -10.19 -26.41
N HIS A 46 8.36 -10.38 -25.12
CA HIS A 46 9.34 -10.31 -24.03
C HIS A 46 10.44 -11.38 -24.15
N SER A 47 11.71 -10.97 -24.01
CA SER A 47 12.89 -11.84 -24.16
C SER A 47 12.94 -12.99 -23.14
N GLY A 48 12.39 -12.77 -21.94
CA GLY A 48 12.26 -13.77 -20.89
C GLY A 48 11.09 -14.75 -21.05
N ARG A 49 10.30 -14.67 -22.13
CA ARG A 49 9.19 -15.60 -22.37
C ARG A 49 9.73 -17.04 -22.46
N PRO A 50 9.16 -17.99 -21.70
CA PRO A 50 9.55 -19.40 -21.84
C PRO A 50 9.41 -19.87 -23.29
N ARG A 51 10.42 -20.58 -23.80
CA ARG A 51 10.41 -21.14 -25.17
C ARG A 51 9.39 -22.27 -25.37
N LYS A 52 8.79 -22.76 -24.27
CA LYS A 52 7.74 -23.77 -24.27
C LYS A 52 6.38 -23.10 -24.14
N GLY A 53 5.42 -23.52 -24.96
CA GLY A 53 4.05 -23.01 -24.97
C GLY A 53 3.65 -22.48 -26.34
N GLU A 54 2.35 -22.43 -26.59
CA GLU A 54 1.83 -21.91 -27.85
C GLU A 54 1.95 -20.38 -27.90
N SER A 55 2.33 -19.84 -29.06
CA SER A 55 2.47 -18.39 -29.24
C SER A 55 1.15 -17.66 -28.95
N GLY A 56 0.04 -18.32 -29.27
CA GLY A 56 -1.32 -17.83 -29.07
C GLY A 56 -1.79 -16.90 -30.17
N GLY A 57 -0.92 -16.41 -31.06
CA GLY A 57 -1.32 -15.56 -32.20
C GLY A 57 -1.65 -14.11 -31.83
N GLU A 58 -2.08 -13.35 -32.84
CA GLU A 58 -2.58 -11.99 -32.67
C GLU A 58 -3.96 -12.01 -32.02
N LEU A 59 -4.19 -11.03 -31.15
CA LEU A 59 -5.47 -10.89 -30.46
C LEU A 59 -6.50 -10.27 -31.41
N SER A 60 -7.62 -10.95 -31.57
CA SER A 60 -8.70 -10.55 -32.50
C SER A 60 -9.90 -9.88 -31.82
N GLY A 61 -10.00 -9.93 -30.48
CA GLY A 61 -11.09 -9.28 -29.77
C GLY A 61 -11.02 -9.37 -28.25
N LEU A 62 -11.78 -8.49 -27.61
CA LEU A 62 -11.99 -8.41 -26.17
C LEU A 62 -13.49 -8.51 -25.88
N GLU A 63 -13.88 -9.43 -25.00
CA GLU A 63 -15.30 -9.67 -24.73
C GLU A 63 -15.61 -9.83 -23.25
N GLY A 64 -16.68 -9.19 -22.78
CA GLY A 64 -17.31 -9.47 -21.49
C GLY A 64 -18.53 -10.36 -21.68
N TRP A 65 -18.58 -11.51 -21.04
CA TRP A 65 -19.70 -12.46 -21.14
C TRP A 65 -20.46 -12.51 -19.82
N TYR A 66 -21.76 -12.28 -19.89
CA TYR A 66 -22.64 -12.26 -18.73
C TYR A 66 -23.49 -13.51 -18.73
N LEU A 67 -23.34 -14.37 -17.71
CA LEU A 67 -24.03 -15.66 -17.67
C LEU A 67 -25.50 -15.54 -17.27
N ASN A 68 -25.91 -14.43 -16.65
CA ASN A 68 -27.31 -14.14 -16.40
C ASN A 68 -27.93 -13.44 -17.62
N GLY A 69 -28.19 -14.22 -18.66
CA GLY A 69 -28.74 -13.78 -19.94
C GLY A 69 -27.80 -14.04 -21.12
N PRO A 70 -28.24 -13.80 -22.36
CA PRO A 70 -27.45 -14.06 -23.56
C PRO A 70 -26.58 -12.85 -23.96
N HIS A 71 -25.96 -12.16 -22.99
CA HIS A 71 -25.31 -10.88 -23.25
C HIS A 71 -23.79 -10.99 -23.42
N ARG A 72 -23.28 -10.40 -24.51
CA ARG A 72 -21.86 -10.18 -24.76
C ARG A 72 -21.59 -8.70 -24.94
N LYS A 73 -20.59 -8.18 -24.24
CA LYS A 73 -20.07 -6.83 -24.39
C LYS A 73 -18.77 -6.89 -25.18
N ILE A 74 -18.81 -6.43 -26.42
CA ILE A 74 -17.62 -6.33 -27.26
C ILE A 74 -16.87 -5.05 -26.89
N ILE A 75 -15.57 -5.16 -26.70
CA ILE A 75 -14.69 -4.04 -26.40
C ILE A 75 -13.69 -3.91 -27.54
N ASP A 76 -13.58 -2.70 -28.07
CA ASP A 76 -12.66 -2.42 -29.16
C ASP A 76 -11.21 -2.57 -28.70
N LEU A 77 -10.42 -3.22 -29.56
CA LEU A 77 -8.98 -3.28 -29.42
C LEU A 77 -8.41 -1.87 -29.57
N LEU A 78 -7.45 -1.54 -28.70
CA LEU A 78 -6.62 -0.35 -28.87
C LEU A 78 -5.63 -0.58 -30.01
N ASP A 79 -5.40 0.44 -30.83
CA ASP A 79 -4.31 0.40 -31.82
C ASP A 79 -2.93 0.48 -31.14
N ASP A 80 -1.87 0.15 -31.90
CA ASP A 80 -0.50 0.12 -31.37
C ASP A 80 -0.03 1.48 -30.83
N LYS A 81 -0.48 2.58 -31.44
CA LYS A 81 -0.11 3.93 -30.99
C LYS A 81 -0.74 4.23 -29.64
N THR A 82 -2.00 3.86 -29.46
CA THR A 82 -2.77 4.04 -28.24
C THR A 82 -2.26 3.11 -27.15
N LEU A 83 -1.93 1.86 -27.46
CA LEU A 83 -1.29 0.94 -26.50
C LEU A 83 0.05 1.49 -25.98
N LYS A 84 0.87 2.11 -26.83
CA LYS A 84 2.12 2.75 -26.40
C LYS A 84 1.85 3.93 -25.47
N SER A 85 0.86 4.75 -25.79
CA SER A 85 0.43 5.86 -24.92
C SER A 85 -0.09 5.34 -23.57
N GLU A 86 -0.93 4.31 -23.57
CA GLU A 86 -1.44 3.68 -22.35
C GLU A 86 -0.33 3.02 -21.54
N SER A 87 0.69 2.44 -22.19
CA SER A 87 1.88 1.90 -21.50
C SER A 87 2.58 2.98 -20.69
N ALA A 88 2.79 4.17 -21.29
CA ALA A 88 3.39 5.30 -20.58
C ALA A 88 2.49 5.79 -19.44
N ARG A 89 1.17 5.88 -19.68
CA ARG A 89 0.19 6.28 -18.65
C ARG A 89 0.15 5.31 -17.47
N TRP A 90 0.11 4.00 -17.74
CA TRP A 90 0.12 2.97 -16.68
C TRP A 90 1.45 2.91 -15.97
N LYS A 91 2.58 3.11 -16.67
CA LYS A 91 3.89 3.26 -16.03
C LYS A 91 3.88 4.46 -15.08
N ASN A 92 3.40 5.62 -15.53
CA ASN A 92 3.28 6.80 -14.66
C ASN A 92 2.34 6.57 -13.48
N ILE A 93 1.20 5.89 -13.67
CA ILE A 93 0.30 5.52 -12.55
C ILE A 93 1.01 4.57 -11.59
N HIS A 94 1.70 3.57 -12.11
CA HIS A 94 2.47 2.64 -11.30
C HIS A 94 3.55 3.37 -10.51
N GLU A 95 4.35 4.21 -11.17
CA GLU A 95 5.33 5.08 -10.52
C GLU A 95 4.67 5.96 -9.47
N GLN A 96 3.55 6.63 -9.75
CA GLN A 96 2.81 7.40 -8.74
C GLN A 96 2.30 6.56 -7.56
N MET A 97 1.96 5.29 -7.79
CA MET A 97 1.55 4.36 -6.75
C MET A 97 2.71 3.73 -5.98
N THR A 98 3.91 3.66 -6.56
CA THR A 98 5.11 3.04 -5.97
C THR A 98 6.18 4.03 -5.53
N LEU A 99 6.07 5.30 -5.94
CA LEU A 99 6.66 6.43 -5.26
C LEU A 99 6.33 6.26 -3.78
N SER A 100 7.35 6.46 -2.96
CA SER A 100 7.37 6.15 -1.54
C SER A 100 6.20 6.87 -0.85
N GLY A 101 5.05 6.20 -0.85
CA GLY A 101 3.89 6.32 0.02
C GLY A 101 3.41 7.74 0.25
N LEU A 102 2.22 8.04 -0.28
CA LEU A 102 1.31 9.12 0.12
C LEU A 102 1.86 9.88 1.34
N HIS A 103 2.72 10.88 1.09
CA HIS A 103 3.04 11.84 2.14
C HIS A 103 1.68 12.26 2.73
N PRO A 104 1.51 12.41 4.04
CA PRO A 104 0.19 12.64 4.64
C PRO A 104 -0.61 13.78 4.00
N THR A 105 0.08 14.76 3.43
CA THR A 105 -0.49 15.89 2.68
C THR A 105 -0.96 15.55 1.26
N HIS A 106 -0.64 14.37 0.74
CA HIS A 106 -0.96 13.88 -0.60
C HIS A 106 -2.13 12.88 -0.63
N LEU A 107 -2.79 12.65 0.51
CA LEU A 107 -4.01 11.85 0.54
C LEU A 107 -5.04 12.45 -0.43
N ALA A 108 -5.47 11.64 -1.39
CA ALA A 108 -6.48 12.06 -2.35
C ALA A 108 -7.75 12.47 -1.59
N PRO A 109 -8.43 13.54 -2.01
CA PRO A 109 -9.70 13.91 -1.40
C PRO A 109 -10.68 12.74 -1.49
N ALA A 110 -11.53 12.61 -0.49
CA ALA A 110 -12.58 11.59 -0.46
C ALA A 110 -13.74 11.97 -1.41
N ASP A 111 -13.43 12.09 -2.71
CA ASP A 111 -14.37 12.34 -3.80
C ASP A 111 -14.48 11.10 -4.69
N PRO A 112 -15.42 10.18 -4.40
CA PRO A 112 -15.58 8.98 -5.21
C PRO A 112 -16.17 9.32 -6.59
N ALA A 113 -15.84 8.51 -7.59
CA ALA A 113 -16.56 8.53 -8.86
C ALA A 113 -18.04 8.18 -8.66
N PRO A 114 -18.96 8.75 -9.46
CA PRO A 114 -20.38 8.43 -9.38
C PRO A 114 -20.65 6.95 -9.69
N TRP A 115 -21.58 6.34 -8.95
CA TRP A 115 -21.98 4.96 -9.18
C TRP A 115 -22.69 4.81 -10.53
N LEU A 116 -22.11 4.03 -11.44
CA LEU A 116 -22.67 3.82 -12.79
C LEU A 116 -23.60 2.61 -12.82
N THR A 117 -24.90 2.81 -13.03
CA THR A 117 -25.80 1.69 -13.32
C THR A 117 -25.68 1.30 -14.79
N HIS A 118 -25.85 0.02 -15.08
CA HIS A 118 -25.76 -0.50 -16.45
C HIS A 118 -27.04 -1.25 -16.81
N SER A 119 -27.43 -1.24 -18.09
CA SER A 119 -28.42 -2.19 -18.61
C SER A 119 -27.81 -3.60 -18.70
N PRO A 120 -28.63 -4.66 -18.85
CA PRO A 120 -28.13 -6.00 -19.14
C PRO A 120 -27.12 -5.99 -20.28
N GLY A 121 -26.01 -6.69 -20.10
CA GLY A 121 -24.86 -6.63 -21.02
C GLY A 121 -23.85 -5.52 -20.73
N GLY A 122 -23.96 -4.81 -19.60
CA GLY A 122 -22.90 -3.89 -19.16
C GLY A 122 -22.81 -2.60 -19.95
N LYS A 123 -23.91 -2.13 -20.54
CA LYS A 123 -23.97 -0.81 -21.19
C LYS A 123 -24.31 0.25 -20.13
N ALA A 124 -23.44 1.22 -19.93
CA ALA A 124 -23.62 2.26 -18.92
C ALA A 124 -24.87 3.10 -19.24
N LEU A 125 -25.68 3.34 -18.22
CA LEU A 125 -26.80 4.27 -18.26
C LEU A 125 -26.28 5.68 -17.87
N PRO A 126 -26.91 6.75 -18.37
CA PRO A 126 -26.55 8.10 -17.96
C PRO A 126 -26.77 8.28 -16.45
N VAL A 127 -25.92 9.11 -15.84
CA VAL A 127 -26.10 9.56 -14.46
C VAL A 127 -26.95 10.83 -14.50
N GLU A 128 -28.17 10.76 -13.96
CA GLU A 128 -29.10 11.89 -13.92
C GLU A 128 -28.82 12.81 -12.72
N ASP A 129 -28.44 12.23 -11.58
CA ASP A 129 -28.02 12.94 -10.37
C ASP A 129 -26.65 12.43 -9.92
N GLU A 130 -25.64 13.29 -10.07
CA GLU A 130 -24.26 12.96 -9.71
C GLU A 130 -24.07 12.83 -8.19
N GLN A 131 -24.75 13.66 -7.39
CA GLN A 131 -24.60 13.65 -5.94
C GLN A 131 -25.19 12.37 -5.34
N GLU A 132 -26.37 11.96 -5.81
CA GLU A 132 -26.97 10.68 -5.41
C GLU A 132 -26.08 9.50 -5.84
N ALA A 133 -25.55 9.51 -7.06
CA ALA A 133 -24.67 8.46 -7.56
C ALA A 133 -23.37 8.35 -6.77
N LYS A 134 -22.74 9.48 -6.38
CA LYS A 134 -21.55 9.49 -5.50
C LYS A 134 -21.88 8.97 -4.09
N SER A 135 -23.01 9.40 -3.51
CA SER A 135 -23.49 8.88 -2.23
C SER A 135 -23.66 7.36 -2.26
N LEU A 136 -24.16 6.83 -3.38
CA LEU A 136 -24.32 5.41 -3.59
C LEU A 136 -22.98 4.66 -3.71
N THR A 137 -21.93 5.29 -4.28
CA THR A 137 -20.56 4.77 -4.22
C THR A 137 -20.05 4.70 -2.78
N CYS A 138 -20.23 5.76 -1.98
CA CYS A 138 -19.87 5.74 -0.55
C CYS A 138 -20.54 4.60 0.21
N LYS A 139 -21.84 4.34 -0.04
CA LYS A 139 -22.59 3.21 0.57
C LYS A 139 -21.98 1.84 0.31
N ARG A 140 -21.20 1.70 -0.77
CA ARG A 140 -20.55 0.45 -1.21
C ARG A 140 -19.04 0.45 -0.99
N CYS A 141 -18.50 1.55 -0.46
CA CYS A 141 -17.10 1.64 -0.11
C CYS A 141 -16.84 0.75 1.10
N THR A 142 -15.88 -0.18 0.97
CA THR A 142 -15.43 -1.02 2.10
C THR A 142 -14.76 -0.19 3.19
N ALA A 143 -14.32 1.02 2.85
CA ALA A 143 -13.70 1.97 3.74
C ALA A 143 -14.68 2.94 4.43
N ALA A 144 -15.98 2.78 4.22
CA ALA A 144 -16.96 3.77 4.68
C ALA A 144 -17.01 3.93 6.21
N ALA A 145 -16.54 2.96 6.99
CA ALA A 145 -16.48 3.07 8.46
C ALA A 145 -15.48 4.13 8.95
N PHE A 146 -14.49 4.47 8.14
CA PHE A 146 -13.34 5.30 8.52
C PHE A 146 -13.07 6.45 7.53
N CYS A 147 -14.07 6.78 6.70
CA CYS A 147 -13.98 7.88 5.74
C CYS A 147 -14.82 9.05 6.24
N ASP A 148 -14.18 10.16 6.61
CA ASP A 148 -14.85 11.36 7.14
C ASP A 148 -15.88 11.96 6.17
N ALA A 149 -15.69 11.76 4.86
CA ALA A 149 -16.63 12.22 3.85
C ALA A 149 -17.83 11.28 3.64
N ALA A 150 -17.82 10.07 4.24
CA ALA A 150 -18.96 9.18 4.18
C ALA A 150 -20.10 9.70 5.08
N PRO A 151 -21.36 9.72 4.62
CA PRO A 151 -22.50 10.08 5.45
C PRO A 151 -22.54 9.30 6.79
N GLU A 152 -22.85 9.99 7.90
CA GLU A 152 -22.84 9.42 9.27
C GLU A 152 -23.61 8.09 9.37
N LYS A 153 -24.79 7.99 8.74
CA LYS A 153 -25.59 6.75 8.75
C LYS A 153 -24.86 5.57 8.09
N ILE A 154 -24.04 5.84 7.08
CA ILE A 154 -23.24 4.82 6.38
C ILE A 154 -22.05 4.42 7.26
N GLN A 155 -21.35 5.41 7.83
CA GLN A 155 -20.28 5.16 8.79
C GLN A 155 -20.78 4.30 9.96
N ALA A 156 -21.89 4.68 10.59
CA ALA A 156 -22.48 3.95 11.72
C ALA A 156 -22.85 2.50 11.36
N LYS A 157 -23.42 2.27 10.16
CA LYS A 157 -23.72 0.92 9.68
C LYS A 157 -22.44 0.10 9.45
N ALA A 158 -21.41 0.71 8.87
CA ALA A 158 -20.14 0.04 8.61
C ALA A 158 -19.39 -0.26 9.94
N LEU A 159 -19.37 0.67 10.88
CA LEU A 159 -18.83 0.47 12.24
C LEU A 159 -19.57 -0.63 12.99
N ALA A 160 -20.90 -0.69 12.90
CA ALA A 160 -21.68 -1.78 13.47
C ALA A 160 -21.29 -3.16 12.92
N SER A 161 -20.86 -3.23 11.65
CA SER A 161 -20.37 -4.48 11.05
C SER A 161 -18.97 -4.91 11.54
N LEU A 162 -18.18 -3.96 12.08
CA LEU A 162 -16.87 -4.20 12.68
C LEU A 162 -16.95 -4.44 14.20
N THR A 163 -18.08 -4.13 14.82
CA THR A 163 -18.28 -4.25 16.26
C THR A 163 -18.44 -5.71 16.65
N PRO A 164 -17.53 -6.26 17.48
CA PRO A 164 -17.69 -7.61 18.02
C PRO A 164 -19.00 -7.73 18.80
N PRO A 165 -19.76 -8.84 18.67
CA PRO A 165 -21.01 -9.05 19.40
C PRO A 165 -20.88 -8.82 20.91
N GLU A 166 -19.71 -9.11 21.47
CA GLU A 166 -19.37 -9.00 22.90
C GLU A 166 -19.35 -7.55 23.39
N LEU A 167 -19.03 -6.59 22.51
CA LEU A 167 -19.04 -5.15 22.83
C LEU A 167 -20.45 -4.55 22.73
N GLY A 168 -21.38 -5.23 22.05
CA GLY A 168 -22.80 -4.87 21.96
C GLY A 168 -23.10 -3.66 21.06
N ASN A 169 -22.35 -2.57 21.16
CA ASN A 169 -22.56 -1.36 20.36
C ASN A 169 -21.24 -0.71 19.86
N PRO A 170 -21.30 0.10 18.79
CA PRO A 170 -20.10 0.75 18.24
C PRO A 170 -19.42 1.75 19.19
N GLU A 171 -20.16 2.38 20.11
CA GLU A 171 -19.61 3.32 21.08
C GLU A 171 -18.62 2.61 22.04
N ASN A 172 -18.97 1.39 22.46
CA ASN A 172 -18.10 0.55 23.28
C ASN A 172 -16.86 0.09 22.50
N LEU A 173 -16.97 -0.13 21.18
CA LEU A 173 -15.80 -0.39 20.34
C LEU A 173 -14.84 0.79 20.39
N VAL A 174 -15.30 1.99 20.03
CA VAL A 174 -14.45 3.21 20.04
C VAL A 174 -13.85 3.44 21.43
N ALA A 175 -14.62 3.30 22.50
CA ALA A 175 -14.13 3.44 23.87
C ALA A 175 -13.07 2.37 24.24
N SER A 176 -13.18 1.15 23.70
CA SER A 176 -12.22 0.08 23.93
C SER A 176 -10.88 0.26 23.19
N LEU A 177 -10.88 1.06 22.12
CA LEU A 177 -9.71 1.34 21.29
C LEU A 177 -8.85 2.47 21.84
N VAL A 178 -9.38 3.28 22.76
CA VAL A 178 -8.61 4.35 23.45
C VAL A 178 -7.34 3.75 24.06
N PRO A 179 -6.14 4.18 23.61
CA PRO A 179 -4.89 3.58 24.05
C PRO A 179 -4.67 3.71 25.55
N LYS A 180 -4.24 2.61 26.15
CA LYS A 180 -3.81 2.59 27.56
C LYS A 180 -2.30 2.57 27.64
N ALA A 181 -1.75 3.40 28.52
CA ALA A 181 -0.31 3.46 28.79
C ALA A 181 0.31 2.06 28.90
N PRO A 182 1.45 1.80 28.24
CA PRO A 182 2.31 2.77 27.54
C PRO A 182 1.98 2.93 26.04
N CYS A 183 0.82 2.47 25.56
CA CYS A 183 0.41 2.62 24.17
C CYS A 183 -0.03 4.06 23.86
N THR A 184 0.25 4.51 22.63
CA THR A 184 -0.17 5.80 22.07
C THR A 184 -1.11 5.58 20.88
N MET A 185 -1.71 6.67 20.38
CA MET A 185 -2.43 6.62 19.10
C MET A 185 -1.46 6.30 17.96
N ILE A 186 -1.97 5.67 16.91
CA ILE A 186 -1.25 5.38 15.67
C ILE A 186 -0.85 6.70 14.98
N SER A 187 -1.69 7.73 15.07
CA SER A 187 -1.40 9.08 14.55
C SER A 187 -0.20 9.76 15.23
N GLU A 188 0.21 9.31 16.43
CA GLU A 188 1.39 9.81 17.12
C GLU A 188 2.69 9.10 16.70
N ILE A 189 2.61 8.06 15.86
CA ILE A 189 3.82 7.47 15.28
C ILE A 189 4.51 8.56 14.45
N PRO A 190 5.79 8.87 14.74
CA PRO A 190 6.51 9.89 14.01
C PRO A 190 6.65 9.45 12.56
N GLN A 191 5.93 10.12 11.69
CA GLN A 191 5.93 9.80 10.27
C GLN A 191 7.23 10.29 9.63
N ARG A 192 7.58 11.56 9.81
CA ARG A 192 8.86 12.07 9.31
C ARG A 192 9.45 13.04 10.31
N LEU A 193 10.77 13.20 10.25
CA LEU A 193 11.49 14.10 11.15
C LEU A 193 12.62 14.80 10.42
N ASN A 194 13.14 15.85 11.04
CA ASN A 194 14.31 16.55 10.55
C ASN A 194 15.50 16.24 11.48
N VAL A 195 16.67 16.02 10.92
CA VAL A 195 17.92 15.90 11.67
C VAL A 195 18.99 16.77 11.05
N LYS A 196 20.06 17.02 11.80
CA LYS A 196 21.25 17.66 11.27
C LYS A 196 22.52 16.99 11.77
N GLY A 197 23.59 17.10 11.00
CA GLY A 197 24.90 16.54 11.34
C GLY A 197 25.84 16.46 10.15
N GLU A 198 26.99 15.87 10.36
CA GLU A 198 28.00 15.65 9.31
C GLU A 198 27.73 14.30 8.62
N VAL A 199 27.55 14.30 7.31
CA VAL A 199 27.45 13.05 6.53
C VAL A 199 28.85 12.53 6.22
N LYS A 200 29.14 11.33 6.71
CA LYS A 200 30.41 10.60 6.52
C LYS A 200 30.20 9.36 5.68
N GLY A 201 31.29 8.97 5.02
CA GLY A 201 31.29 7.86 4.06
C GLY A 201 30.87 8.31 2.67
N GLN A 202 31.09 7.44 1.69
CA GLN A 202 30.62 7.67 0.33
C GLN A 202 29.13 7.33 0.26
N TRP A 203 28.32 8.22 -0.33
CA TRP A 203 26.96 7.89 -0.76
C TRP A 203 27.07 6.85 -1.88
N GLY A 204 26.88 5.58 -1.52
CA GLY A 204 27.26 4.48 -2.41
C GLY A 204 26.58 3.17 -2.06
N PRO A 205 26.86 2.10 -2.82
CA PRO A 205 26.09 0.87 -2.78
C PRO A 205 26.02 0.23 -1.38
N LEU A 206 24.80 -0.08 -0.96
CA LEU A 206 24.41 -0.73 0.28
C LEU A 206 23.31 -1.75 -0.04
N SER A 207 23.29 -2.88 0.66
CA SER A 207 22.18 -3.84 0.53
C SER A 207 21.11 -3.54 1.59
N ASN A 208 19.89 -3.24 1.16
CA ASN A 208 18.77 -2.92 2.06
C ASN A 208 18.20 -4.18 2.74
N HIS A 209 17.08 -4.00 3.45
CA HIS A 209 16.40 -5.04 4.22
C HIS A 209 15.85 -6.18 3.36
N TYR A 210 15.50 -5.87 2.10
CA TYR A 210 14.94 -6.79 1.12
C TYR A 210 16.02 -7.44 0.26
N GLY A 211 17.27 -7.01 0.41
CA GLY A 211 18.42 -7.48 -0.36
C GLY A 211 18.61 -6.78 -1.70
N GLU A 212 17.88 -5.68 -1.92
CA GLU A 212 18.04 -4.79 -3.06
C GLU A 212 19.29 -3.93 -2.87
N GLU A 213 19.86 -3.47 -3.99
CA GLU A 213 20.99 -2.55 -4.00
C GLU A 213 20.46 -1.11 -3.98
N VAL A 214 20.81 -0.39 -2.92
CA VAL A 214 20.43 1.01 -2.68
C VAL A 214 21.70 1.81 -2.38
N ARG A 215 21.60 3.14 -2.28
CA ARG A 215 22.69 3.97 -1.76
C ARG A 215 22.54 4.22 -0.27
N GLY A 216 23.68 4.30 0.41
CA GLY A 216 23.74 4.53 1.85
C GLY A 216 24.98 5.32 2.27
N ALA A 217 24.88 6.00 3.41
CA ALA A 217 25.97 6.69 4.09
C ALA A 217 25.71 6.72 5.60
N THR A 218 26.44 7.54 6.36
CA THR A 218 26.23 7.70 7.81
C THR A 218 26.18 9.18 8.18
N ILE A 219 25.19 9.59 8.97
CA ILE A 219 25.17 10.92 9.59
C ILE A 219 25.72 10.85 11.02
N VAL A 220 26.52 11.83 11.40
CA VAL A 220 27.24 11.86 12.68
C VAL A 220 27.06 13.19 13.39
N VAL A 221 26.79 13.12 14.70
CA VAL A 221 26.84 14.26 15.63
C VAL A 221 27.55 13.82 16.90
N GLY A 222 28.71 14.41 17.18
CA GLY A 222 29.56 14.00 18.29
C GLY A 222 29.96 12.52 18.18
N SER A 223 29.55 11.70 19.16
CA SER A 223 29.79 10.25 19.17
C SER A 223 28.62 9.43 18.59
N THR A 224 27.49 10.06 18.28
CA THR A 224 26.30 9.35 17.77
C THR A 224 26.38 9.27 16.25
N ASN A 225 26.19 8.06 15.72
CA ASN A 225 26.13 7.78 14.30
C ASN A 225 24.82 7.06 13.96
N VAL A 226 24.25 7.42 12.81
CA VAL A 226 23.00 6.85 12.30
C VAL A 226 23.18 6.55 10.81
N THR A 227 22.80 5.36 10.37
CA THR A 227 22.84 5.02 8.94
C THR A 227 21.74 5.78 8.21
N ILE A 228 22.11 6.41 7.10
CA ILE A 228 21.15 6.97 6.14
C ILE A 228 21.16 6.11 4.89
N GLU A 229 20.01 5.75 4.36
CA GLU A 229 19.90 4.92 3.14
C GLU A 229 18.69 5.32 2.31
N GLU A 230 18.71 5.00 1.02
CA GLU A 230 17.51 5.12 0.19
C GLU A 230 16.44 4.14 0.71
N MET A 231 15.19 4.60 0.74
CA MET A 231 14.06 3.76 1.12
C MET A 231 13.88 2.59 0.13
N GLY A 232 14.04 2.89 -1.16
CA GLY A 232 14.07 1.93 -2.26
C GLY A 232 15.19 2.27 -3.25
N ALA A 233 15.46 1.39 -4.21
CA ALA A 233 16.45 1.68 -5.24
C ALA A 233 16.04 2.94 -6.02
N GLU A 234 16.98 3.89 -6.17
CA GLU A 234 16.76 5.15 -6.88
C GLU A 234 15.67 6.05 -6.24
N SER A 235 15.28 5.81 -4.99
CA SER A 235 14.25 6.63 -4.33
C SER A 235 14.75 8.02 -3.93
N PHE A 236 16.07 8.24 -3.86
CA PHE A 236 16.65 9.54 -3.51
C PHE A 236 17.66 10.01 -4.56
N GLY A 237 18.06 11.28 -4.50
CA GLY A 237 19.07 11.88 -5.37
C GLY A 237 20.51 11.76 -4.84
N GLU A 238 21.34 12.73 -5.21
CA GLU A 238 22.68 12.89 -4.68
C GLU A 238 22.66 13.68 -3.36
N ILE A 239 23.60 13.36 -2.48
CA ILE A 239 23.83 14.14 -1.26
C ILE A 239 24.75 15.33 -1.60
N PRO A 240 24.36 16.58 -1.31
CA PRO A 240 25.22 17.72 -1.54
C PRO A 240 26.47 17.67 -0.66
N SER A 241 27.58 18.18 -1.17
CA SER A 241 28.79 18.38 -0.37
C SER A 241 28.56 19.45 0.70
N GLY A 242 28.98 19.18 1.93
CA GLY A 242 28.88 20.13 3.04
C GLY A 242 29.49 19.59 4.33
N THR A 243 29.74 20.47 5.30
CA THR A 243 30.25 20.11 6.62
C THR A 243 29.14 19.70 7.57
N GLU A 244 28.12 20.55 7.74
CA GLU A 244 26.90 20.24 8.49
C GLU A 244 25.70 20.32 7.54
N LEU A 245 24.98 19.22 7.42
CA LEU A 245 23.81 19.07 6.56
C LEU A 245 22.55 18.91 7.41
N ALA A 246 21.49 19.57 6.98
CA ALA A 246 20.13 19.35 7.44
C ALA A 246 19.47 18.32 6.51
N LEU A 247 19.02 17.21 7.09
CA LEU A 247 18.20 16.19 6.45
C LEU A 247 16.77 16.46 6.88
N LEU A 248 15.95 16.87 5.93
CA LEU A 248 14.57 17.28 6.12
C LEU A 248 13.64 16.17 5.64
N ASP A 249 12.54 16.01 6.38
CA ASP A 249 11.45 15.09 6.04
C ASP A 249 11.93 13.65 5.78
N VAL A 250 12.76 13.14 6.69
CA VAL A 250 13.33 11.78 6.60
C VAL A 250 12.55 10.78 7.46
N ALA A 251 12.44 9.55 6.97
CA ALA A 251 11.68 8.49 7.60
C ALA A 251 12.53 7.74 8.66
N PRO A 252 12.17 7.74 9.95
CA PRO A 252 12.94 7.06 10.99
C PRO A 252 12.61 5.57 11.11
N GLY A 253 13.60 4.72 11.32
CA GLY A 253 13.32 3.33 11.68
C GLY A 253 14.51 2.56 12.23
N VAL A 254 14.41 1.24 12.21
CA VAL A 254 15.42 0.33 12.77
C VAL A 254 15.80 -0.77 11.80
N TRP A 255 17.06 -1.14 11.77
CA TRP A 255 17.43 -2.43 11.20
C TRP A 255 18.51 -3.10 12.02
N ARG A 256 18.30 -4.38 12.34
CA ARG A 256 19.27 -5.15 13.14
C ARG A 256 19.70 -4.37 14.39
N ARG A 257 18.73 -3.69 15.02
CA ARG A 257 18.89 -2.85 16.22
C ARG A 257 19.70 -1.57 16.03
N MET A 258 20.00 -1.18 14.80
CA MET A 258 20.63 0.10 14.48
C MET A 258 19.56 1.07 13.98
N THR A 259 19.55 2.28 14.52
CA THR A 259 18.72 3.38 14.02
C THR A 259 19.08 3.67 12.57
N ARG A 260 18.05 3.90 11.76
CA ARG A 260 18.17 4.28 10.35
C ARG A 260 17.28 5.46 10.01
N LEU A 261 17.71 6.21 9.01
CA LEU A 261 16.91 7.22 8.34
C LEU A 261 16.80 6.82 6.87
N TYR A 262 15.58 6.67 6.39
CA TYR A 262 15.29 6.34 5.01
C TYR A 262 15.02 7.63 4.23
N LEU A 263 15.65 7.74 3.06
CA LEU A 263 15.54 8.87 2.15
C LEU A 263 14.72 8.47 0.92
N ASP A 264 13.82 9.34 0.54
CA ASP A 264 13.01 9.20 -0.68
C ASP A 264 12.73 10.56 -1.32
N GLU A 265 11.83 10.62 -2.30
CA GLU A 265 11.51 11.82 -3.06
C GLU A 265 10.92 12.97 -2.22
N HIS A 266 10.44 12.68 -1.01
CA HIS A 266 9.94 13.68 -0.07
C HIS A 266 11.07 14.26 0.80
N SER A 267 12.16 13.50 0.98
CA SER A 267 13.31 13.96 1.74
C SER A 267 14.09 15.04 1.00
N SER A 268 14.64 16.00 1.74
CA SER A 268 15.52 17.03 1.20
C SER A 268 16.79 17.16 2.04
N ILE A 269 17.93 17.33 1.39
CA ILE A 269 19.20 17.56 2.08
C ILE A 269 19.78 18.89 1.64
N LYS A 270 20.10 19.74 2.61
CA LYS A 270 20.64 21.08 2.38
C LYS A 270 21.74 21.39 3.40
N PRO A 271 22.64 22.34 3.12
CA PRO A 271 23.51 22.91 4.16
C PRO A 271 22.66 23.39 5.35
N ALA A 272 23.08 23.06 6.57
CA ALA A 272 22.27 23.36 7.76
C ALA A 272 22.03 24.86 7.98
N ASN A 273 22.94 25.71 7.49
CA ASN A 273 22.82 27.17 7.54
C ASN A 273 21.76 27.73 6.59
N ASP A 274 21.32 26.95 5.60
CA ASP A 274 20.31 27.38 4.62
C ASP A 274 18.88 27.04 5.08
N VAL A 275 18.73 26.49 6.30
CA VAL A 275 17.46 26.06 6.88
C VAL A 275 17.16 26.88 8.12
N GLU A 276 16.11 27.69 8.03
CA GLU A 276 15.56 28.49 9.14
C GLU A 276 14.22 27.90 9.58
N ASP A 277 13.81 28.17 10.83
CA ASP A 277 12.49 27.82 11.37
C ASP A 277 12.09 26.32 11.33
N VAL A 278 13.08 25.41 11.47
CA VAL A 278 12.85 23.96 11.54
C VAL A 278 13.26 23.37 12.89
N GLU A 279 12.40 22.55 13.47
CA GLU A 279 12.73 21.75 14.64
C GLU A 279 13.52 20.50 14.24
N PHE A 280 14.67 20.29 14.89
CA PHE A 280 15.56 19.16 14.63
C PHE A 280 15.54 18.14 15.78
N THR A 281 15.27 16.89 15.42
CA THR A 281 15.40 15.74 16.32
C THR A 281 16.87 15.41 16.53
N ARG A 282 17.28 15.25 17.80
CA ARG A 282 18.63 14.77 18.14
C ARG A 282 18.81 13.33 17.68
N LEU A 283 19.93 12.99 17.06
CA LEU A 283 20.20 11.64 16.53
C LEU A 283 20.00 10.53 17.59
N GLY A 284 20.41 10.77 18.84
CA GLY A 284 20.25 9.81 19.94
C GLY A 284 18.83 9.66 20.48
N LEU A 285 17.90 10.52 20.06
CA LEU A 285 16.49 10.52 20.45
C LEU A 285 15.57 10.13 19.30
N ILE A 286 16.12 9.63 18.19
CA ILE A 286 15.32 9.15 17.07
C ILE A 286 14.41 8.01 17.55
N PRO A 287 13.09 8.14 17.38
CA PRO A 287 12.14 7.11 17.76
C PRO A 287 12.35 5.87 16.89
N THR A 288 12.51 4.73 17.54
CA THR A 288 12.85 3.46 16.91
C THR A 288 11.82 2.36 17.15
N LYS A 289 10.90 2.61 18.08
CA LYS A 289 9.88 1.67 18.51
C LYS A 289 8.58 2.38 18.79
N ALA A 290 7.47 1.65 18.65
CA ALA A 290 6.14 2.11 19.00
C ALA A 290 5.47 1.13 19.97
N ASN A 291 4.58 1.68 20.80
CA ASN A 291 3.65 0.93 21.63
C ASN A 291 2.24 1.31 21.16
N LEU A 292 1.48 0.36 20.65
CA LEU A 292 0.20 0.62 20.01
C LEU A 292 -0.87 -0.33 20.53
N SER A 293 -2.12 0.08 20.38
CA SER A 293 -3.27 -0.78 20.59
C SER A 293 -4.32 -0.53 19.53
N GLY A 294 -5.08 -1.55 19.18
CA GLY A 294 -6.14 -1.41 18.19
C GLY A 294 -6.84 -2.73 17.91
N GLN A 295 -7.90 -2.67 17.11
CA GLN A 295 -8.59 -3.85 16.61
C GLN A 295 -7.94 -4.30 15.30
N VAL A 296 -7.77 -5.60 15.14
CA VAL A 296 -7.35 -6.22 13.88
C VAL A 296 -8.49 -6.10 12.87
N VAL A 297 -8.29 -5.34 11.80
CA VAL A 297 -9.31 -5.11 10.74
C VAL A 297 -9.02 -5.89 9.46
N SER A 298 -7.79 -6.39 9.30
CA SER A 298 -7.44 -7.26 8.18
C SER A 298 -6.27 -8.18 8.51
N ARG A 299 -6.15 -9.26 7.74
CA ARG A 299 -5.07 -10.25 7.82
C ARG A 299 -4.52 -10.54 6.43
N GLY A 300 -3.21 -10.75 6.36
CA GLY A 300 -2.52 -11.06 5.13
C GLY A 300 -1.26 -11.90 5.37
N GLY A 301 -0.68 -12.35 4.27
CA GLY A 301 0.57 -13.08 4.30
C GLY A 301 1.07 -13.38 2.91
N HIS A 302 2.39 -13.44 2.78
CA HIS A 302 3.06 -13.75 1.54
C HIS A 302 4.27 -14.63 1.82
N SER A 303 4.64 -15.44 0.85
CA SER A 303 5.87 -16.22 0.89
C SER A 303 6.44 -16.33 -0.51
N GLY A 304 7.76 -16.45 -0.60
CA GLY A 304 8.43 -16.58 -1.88
C GLY A 304 9.89 -16.94 -1.72
N VAL A 305 10.63 -16.73 -2.80
CA VAL A 305 12.09 -16.92 -2.85
C VAL A 305 12.67 -15.63 -3.41
N ASN A 306 13.68 -15.08 -2.73
CA ASN A 306 14.31 -13.83 -3.17
C ASN A 306 15.29 -14.07 -4.34
N ALA A 307 15.83 -12.99 -4.92
CA ALA A 307 16.76 -13.06 -6.04
C ALA A 307 18.03 -13.90 -5.77
N ARG A 308 18.38 -14.13 -4.50
CA ARG A 308 19.51 -14.96 -4.08
C ARG A 308 19.13 -16.43 -3.79
N GLY A 309 17.90 -16.83 -4.11
CA GLY A 309 17.41 -18.19 -3.88
C GLY A 309 17.01 -18.49 -2.42
N LYS A 310 16.97 -17.48 -1.54
CA LYS A 310 16.60 -17.69 -0.13
C LYS A 310 15.07 -17.60 0.03
N PRO A 311 14.43 -18.60 0.66
CA PRO A 311 13.01 -18.53 0.94
C PRO A 311 12.73 -17.44 1.98
N TRP A 312 11.58 -16.79 1.83
CA TRP A 312 11.07 -15.80 2.77
C TRP A 312 9.58 -16.01 3.00
N SER A 313 9.14 -15.64 4.19
CA SER A 313 7.73 -15.62 4.58
C SER A 313 7.44 -14.37 5.39
N MET A 314 6.22 -13.89 5.23
CA MET A 314 5.70 -12.69 5.88
C MET A 314 4.25 -12.95 6.26
N SER A 315 3.86 -12.53 7.45
CA SER A 315 2.46 -12.46 7.89
C SER A 315 2.17 -11.03 8.31
N THR A 316 1.00 -10.51 7.95
CA THR A 316 0.60 -9.14 8.22
C THR A 316 -0.78 -9.08 8.87
N CYS A 317 -1.01 -8.04 9.66
CA CYS A 317 -2.35 -7.55 9.98
C CYS A 317 -2.35 -6.03 9.86
N HIS A 318 -3.54 -5.45 9.68
CA HIS A 318 -3.73 -4.03 9.94
C HIS A 318 -4.45 -3.88 11.27
N ILE A 319 -3.96 -2.97 12.11
CA ILE A 319 -4.65 -2.56 13.33
C ILE A 319 -5.24 -1.17 13.15
N TRP A 320 -6.41 -0.96 13.73
CA TRP A 320 -7.13 0.31 13.74
C TRP A 320 -7.38 0.73 15.19
N ASP A 321 -7.06 1.98 15.53
CA ASP A 321 -7.19 2.53 16.89
C ASP A 321 -8.45 3.39 17.08
N GLY A 322 -9.35 3.43 16.10
CA GLY A 322 -10.52 4.31 16.11
C GLY A 322 -10.39 5.48 15.13
N GLU A 323 -9.16 5.84 14.74
CA GLU A 323 -8.87 6.99 13.89
C GLU A 323 -7.95 6.59 12.73
N SER A 324 -6.81 5.98 13.05
CA SER A 324 -5.74 5.66 12.11
C SER A 324 -5.55 4.15 11.96
N VAL A 325 -4.98 3.76 10.81
CA VAL A 325 -4.67 2.36 10.50
C VAL A 325 -3.17 2.23 10.26
N VAL A 326 -2.55 1.19 10.80
CA VAL A 326 -1.15 0.86 10.50
C VAL A 326 -0.98 -0.62 10.23
N GLU A 327 -0.10 -0.94 9.29
CA GLU A 327 0.30 -2.32 9.03
C GLU A 327 1.27 -2.81 10.10
N VAL A 328 0.99 -3.99 10.63
CA VAL A 328 1.84 -4.76 11.53
C VAL A 328 2.32 -6.00 10.79
N VAL A 329 3.63 -6.23 10.79
CA VAL A 329 4.25 -7.33 10.05
C VAL A 329 5.17 -8.18 10.90
N ALA A 330 5.19 -9.48 10.60
CA ALA A 330 6.16 -10.43 11.12
C ALA A 330 6.82 -11.17 9.95
N PHE A 331 8.15 -11.25 9.97
CA PHE A 331 8.97 -11.94 8.95
C PHE A 331 9.60 -13.21 9.51
N GLY A 332 9.58 -14.29 8.73
CA GLY A 332 10.30 -15.52 9.05
C GLY A 332 10.05 -16.02 10.48
N SER A 333 11.10 -16.09 11.30
CA SER A 333 11.01 -16.58 12.69
C SER A 333 10.23 -15.66 13.63
N ALA A 334 10.00 -14.40 13.27
CA ALA A 334 9.15 -13.49 14.03
C ALA A 334 7.66 -13.81 13.90
N ILE A 335 7.27 -14.69 12.97
CA ILE A 335 5.90 -15.19 12.82
C ILE A 335 5.62 -16.17 13.96
N THR A 336 5.28 -15.63 15.13
CA THR A 336 4.98 -16.43 16.33
C THR A 336 3.59 -17.08 16.24
N ARG A 337 3.36 -18.14 17.03
CA ARG A 337 2.04 -18.78 17.14
C ARG A 337 0.96 -17.79 17.57
N THR A 338 1.28 -16.84 18.44
CA THR A 338 0.35 -15.78 18.86
C THR A 338 -0.02 -14.90 17.67
N PHE A 339 0.97 -14.41 16.91
CA PHE A 339 0.72 -13.58 15.74
C PHE A 339 -0.06 -14.32 14.64
N GLN A 340 0.16 -15.63 14.47
CA GLN A 340 -0.57 -16.46 13.51
C GLN A 340 -2.05 -16.63 13.86
N LYS A 341 -2.36 -16.72 15.16
CA LYS A 341 -3.71 -16.94 15.66
C LYS A 341 -4.61 -15.70 15.60
N LEU A 342 -4.04 -14.51 15.38
CA LEU A 342 -4.80 -13.27 15.27
C LEU A 342 -5.90 -13.39 14.22
N GLN A 343 -7.11 -13.01 14.61
CA GLN A 343 -8.31 -12.96 13.78
C GLN A 343 -8.76 -11.51 13.60
N VAL A 344 -9.54 -11.27 12.53
CA VAL A 344 -10.23 -10.00 12.36
C VAL A 344 -11.25 -9.86 13.50
N GLY A 345 -11.22 -8.73 14.20
CA GLY A 345 -12.01 -8.48 15.40
C GLY A 345 -11.21 -8.45 16.69
N ASP A 346 -10.06 -9.14 16.74
CA ASP A 346 -9.20 -9.20 17.93
C ASP A 346 -8.72 -7.80 18.36
N ILE A 347 -8.77 -7.49 19.65
CA ILE A 347 -8.16 -6.28 20.20
C ILE A 347 -6.76 -6.63 20.68
N VAL A 348 -5.76 -5.94 20.14
CA VAL A 348 -4.35 -6.22 20.44
C VAL A 348 -3.67 -5.02 21.11
N ARG A 349 -2.69 -5.32 21.96
CA ARG A 349 -1.67 -4.36 22.40
C ARG A 349 -0.31 -4.86 21.96
N ILE A 350 0.44 -3.99 21.30
CA ILE A 350 1.74 -4.27 20.74
C ILE A 350 2.73 -3.37 21.44
N LEU A 351 3.69 -3.95 22.16
CA LEU A 351 4.67 -3.23 22.96
C LEU A 351 6.06 -3.43 22.39
N ALA A 352 6.83 -2.35 22.32
CA ALA A 352 8.21 -2.30 21.85
C ALA A 352 8.41 -2.93 20.45
N ALA A 353 7.44 -2.73 19.55
CA ALA A 353 7.59 -3.12 18.15
C ALA A 353 8.47 -2.13 17.41
N GLU A 354 9.24 -2.61 16.44
CA GLU A 354 10.22 -1.80 15.70
C GLU A 354 9.51 -0.97 14.63
N LEU A 355 9.84 0.32 14.55
CA LEU A 355 9.36 1.17 13.47
C LEU A 355 10.09 0.81 12.17
N GLY A 356 9.34 0.70 11.08
CA GLY A 356 9.83 0.42 9.74
C GLY A 356 9.03 1.17 8.69
N TRP A 357 9.50 1.05 7.45
CA TRP A 357 8.93 1.73 6.30
C TRP A 357 8.82 0.75 5.14
N ARG A 358 7.74 0.85 4.41
CA ARG A 358 7.55 0.14 3.16
C ARG A 358 6.80 1.05 2.20
N ASP A 359 7.38 1.29 1.04
CA ASP A 359 6.78 2.12 -0.01
C ASP A 359 6.26 3.44 0.59
N GLY A 360 7.09 4.13 1.39
CA GLY A 360 6.79 5.39 2.10
C GLY A 360 5.72 5.38 3.17
N VAL A 361 5.14 4.23 3.51
CA VAL A 361 4.15 4.11 4.59
C VAL A 361 4.82 3.55 5.85
N PRO A 362 4.54 4.12 7.03
CA PRO A 362 5.03 3.57 8.28
C PRO A 362 4.45 2.18 8.54
N GLN A 363 5.29 1.27 9.02
CA GLN A 363 4.95 -0.10 9.33
C GLN A 363 5.53 -0.47 10.70
N ILE A 364 4.81 -1.32 11.42
CA ILE A 364 5.21 -1.83 12.72
C ILE A 364 5.71 -3.26 12.59
N ARG A 365 6.99 -3.47 12.88
CA ARG A 365 7.64 -4.78 12.73
C ARG A 365 7.73 -5.49 14.06
N ILE A 366 7.23 -6.72 14.07
CA ILE A 366 7.36 -7.65 15.20
C ILE A 366 8.79 -8.19 15.20
N ASP A 367 9.52 -7.91 16.29
CA ASP A 367 10.76 -8.61 16.64
C ASP A 367 10.44 -9.72 17.64
N GLN A 368 10.88 -10.94 17.34
CA GLN A 368 10.57 -12.13 18.14
C GLN A 368 11.04 -12.02 19.61
N ARG A 369 12.07 -11.23 19.90
CA ARG A 369 12.71 -11.16 21.21
C ARG A 369 12.25 -9.96 22.02
N ASN A 370 11.96 -8.85 21.34
CA ASN A 370 11.70 -7.56 21.98
C ASN A 370 10.23 -7.17 21.95
N THR A 371 9.47 -7.62 20.96
CA THR A 371 8.07 -7.23 20.82
C THR A 371 7.18 -8.13 21.66
N ARG A 372 6.36 -7.52 22.50
CA ARG A 372 5.32 -8.22 23.28
C ARG A 372 3.96 -7.94 22.65
N LEU A 373 3.24 -9.01 22.33
CA LEU A 373 1.88 -8.97 21.80
C LEU A 373 0.91 -9.49 22.87
N GLU A 374 -0.04 -8.66 23.27
CA GLU A 374 -1.16 -9.02 24.15
C GLU A 374 -2.43 -9.03 23.33
N VAL A 375 -3.20 -10.11 23.39
CA VAL A 375 -4.48 -10.26 22.69
C VAL A 375 -5.57 -10.31 23.74
N LYS A 376 -6.57 -9.43 23.60
CA LYS A 376 -7.80 -9.48 24.38
C LYS A 376 -8.84 -10.14 23.49
N GLU A 377 -9.16 -11.39 23.82
CA GLU A 377 -10.28 -12.14 23.24
C GLU A 377 -11.62 -11.49 23.62
#